data_AF-A0A4Q2T6R9-F1
#
_entry.id   AF-A0A4Q2T6R9-F1
#
_cell.length_a   1.000
_cell.length_b   1.000
_cell.length_c   1.000
_cell.angle_alpha   90.00
_cell.angle_beta   90.00
_cell.angle_gamma   90.00
#
_symmetry.space_group_name_H-M   'P 1'
#
loop_
_entity.id
_entity.type
_entity.pdbx_description
1 polymer ?
#
loop_
_entity_poly.entity_id
_entity_poly.type
_entity_poly.pdbx_seq_one_letter_code
_entity_poly.pdbx_strand_id
1 'polypeptide(L)'
;MTAQQGAPEGQTLGALVHQLSQQIPELIRSEIRLAQAEVAEKGKRAGVGIGMFSVAGLLAFFALAALVTTAILGLATIVDAWLAALIVAVVLLALAAVVGLMGKNKVAEATPAVPARAIQGIKDDVATVKGAHRG
;
A
#
# COMPACT_ATOMS: atom_id res chain seq x y z
N MET A 1 4.79 78.54 6.53
CA MET A 1 5.78 77.45 6.37
C MET A 1 5.02 76.14 6.49
N THR A 2 4.44 75.70 5.37
CA THR A 2 4.78 74.49 4.60
C THR A 2 4.25 73.20 5.22
N ALA A 3 3.12 72.77 4.67
CA ALA A 3 2.58 71.43 4.77
C ALA A 3 3.61 70.40 4.27
N GLN A 4 3.96 69.44 5.12
CA GLN A 4 4.56 68.18 4.68
C GLN A 4 3.48 67.09 4.82
N GLN A 5 2.67 66.98 3.77
CA GLN A 5 2.00 65.73 3.45
C GLN A 5 2.97 64.95 2.55
N GLY A 6 3.77 64.07 3.15
CA GLY A 6 4.45 63.01 2.39
C GLY A 6 3.38 62.01 1.97
N ALA A 7 3.08 61.97 0.68
CA ALA A 7 2.11 61.05 0.12
C ALA A 7 2.46 59.60 0.54
N PRO A 8 1.47 58.74 0.85
CA PRO A 8 1.73 57.32 1.02
C PRO A 8 2.21 56.79 -0.33
N GLU A 9 3.51 56.53 -0.45
CA GLU A 9 4.08 55.89 -1.63
C GLU A 9 3.32 54.59 -1.87
N GLY A 10 2.53 54.59 -2.94
CA GLY A 10 1.81 53.40 -3.40
C GLY A 10 2.83 52.28 -3.55
N GLN A 11 2.56 51.15 -2.91
CA GLN A 11 3.39 49.95 -3.04
C GLN A 11 3.64 49.71 -4.53
N THR A 12 4.89 49.88 -4.95
CA THR A 12 5.26 49.75 -6.35
C THR A 12 5.06 48.29 -6.77
N LEU A 13 4.62 48.04 -8.00
CA LEU A 13 4.42 46.69 -8.53
C LEU A 13 5.67 45.82 -8.37
N GLY A 14 6.86 46.43 -8.42
CA GLY A 14 8.14 45.78 -8.13
C GLY A 14 8.31 45.31 -6.69
N ALA A 15 7.79 46.05 -5.70
CA ALA A 15 7.82 45.65 -4.29
C ALA A 15 6.88 44.45 -4.01
N LEU A 16 5.71 44.39 -4.66
CA LEU A 16 4.79 43.24 -4.56
C LEU A 16 5.39 41.98 -5.19
N VAL A 17 6.00 42.09 -6.38
CA VAL A 17 6.67 40.95 -7.04
C VAL A 17 7.85 40.45 -6.21
N HIS A 18 8.61 41.37 -5.59
CA HIS A 18 9.69 40.99 -4.68
C HIS A 18 9.18 40.26 -3.43
N GLN A 19 8.08 40.72 -2.83
CA GLN A 19 7.45 40.03 -1.69
C GLN A 19 6.88 38.65 -2.08
N LEU A 20 6.20 38.51 -3.23
CA LEU A 20 5.70 37.22 -3.71
C LEU A 20 6.85 36.24 -3.98
N SER A 21 7.95 36.71 -4.57
CA SER A 21 9.14 35.90 -4.81
C SER A 21 9.79 35.40 -3.52
N GLN A 22 9.62 36.12 -2.40
CA GLN A 22 10.11 35.68 -1.09
C GLN A 22 9.13 34.75 -0.35
N GLN A 23 7.82 34.82 -0.63
CA GLN A 23 6.79 34.03 0.06
C GLN A 23 6.54 32.65 -0.56
N ILE A 24 6.65 32.51 -1.89
CA ILE A 24 6.47 31.22 -2.59
C ILE A 24 7.42 30.11 -2.07
N PRO A 25 8.72 30.37 -1.81
CA PRO A 25 9.62 29.35 -1.25
C PRO A 25 9.17 28.80 0.10
N GLU A 26 8.57 29.65 0.95
CA GLU A 26 8.09 29.22 2.26
C GLU A 26 6.81 28.40 2.15
N LEU A 27 5.92 28.77 1.23
CA LEU A 27 4.72 27.99 0.93
C LEU A 27 5.08 26.59 0.43
N ILE A 28 6.01 26.48 -0.52
CA ILE A 28 6.50 25.18 -1.03
C ILE A 28 7.10 24.34 0.09
N ARG A 29 7.94 24.94 0.95
CA ARG A 29 8.49 24.25 2.13
C ARG A 29 7.40 23.76 3.08
N SER A 30 6.33 24.53 3.25
CA SER A 30 5.19 24.16 4.08
C SER A 30 4.41 22.97 3.51
N GLU A 31 4.17 22.95 2.19
CA GLU A 31 3.51 21.87 1.48
C GLU A 31 4.32 20.57 1.60
N ILE A 32 5.64 20.67 1.45
CA ILE A 32 6.58 19.55 1.61
C ILE A 32 6.53 19.03 3.06
N ARG A 33 6.55 19.91 4.06
CA ARG A 33 6.44 19.50 5.48
C ARG A 33 5.11 18.82 5.77
N LEU A 34 4.03 19.32 5.19
CA LEU A 34 2.70 18.72 5.33
C LEU A 34 2.65 17.34 4.68
N ALA A 35 3.15 17.21 3.45
CA ALA A 35 3.23 15.93 2.76
C ALA A 35 4.11 14.92 3.52
N GLN A 36 5.24 15.37 4.09
CA GLN A 36 6.08 14.54 4.96
C GLN A 36 5.32 14.08 6.22
N ALA A 37 4.57 14.97 6.87
CA ALA A 37 3.77 14.63 8.03
C ALA A 37 2.68 13.62 7.70
N GLU A 38 1.97 13.80 6.58
CA GLU A 38 0.93 12.88 6.13
C GLU A 38 1.50 11.50 5.78
N VAL A 39 2.65 11.44 5.09
CA VAL A 39 3.35 10.20 4.80
C VAL A 39 3.83 9.52 6.08
N ALA A 40 4.37 10.26 7.04
CA ALA A 40 4.80 9.72 8.34
C ALA A 40 3.62 9.16 9.13
N GLU A 41 2.47 9.85 9.15
CA GLU A 41 1.27 9.40 9.82
C GLU A 41 0.66 8.15 9.16
N LYS A 42 0.56 8.15 7.82
CA LYS A 42 0.14 6.97 7.05
C LYS A 42 1.08 5.79 7.28
N GLY A 43 2.40 6.03 7.28
CA GLY A 43 3.43 5.04 7.56
C GLY A 43 3.32 4.47 8.97
N LYS A 44 3.08 5.31 9.98
CA LYS A 44 2.86 4.86 11.36
C LYS A 44 1.60 4.00 11.48
N ARG A 45 0.48 4.43 10.90
CA ARG A 45 -0.78 3.67 10.92
C ARG A 45 -0.62 2.32 10.21
N ALA A 46 0.02 2.32 9.03
CA ALA A 46 0.33 1.09 8.30
C ALA A 46 1.27 0.17 9.11
N GLY A 47 2.31 0.72 9.73
CA GLY A 47 3.28 -0.01 10.53
C GLY A 47 2.66 -0.68 11.76
N VAL A 48 1.78 0.04 12.48
CA VAL A 48 1.01 -0.53 13.60
C VAL A 48 0.08 -1.63 13.09
N GLY A 49 -0.61 -1.42 11.96
CA GLY A 49 -1.45 -2.43 11.32
C GLY A 49 -0.68 -3.71 10.98
N ILE A 50 0.45 -3.58 10.28
CA ILE A 50 1.35 -4.69 9.92
C ILE A 50 1.86 -5.40 11.19
N GLY A 51 2.28 -4.64 12.21
CA GLY A 51 2.72 -5.20 13.49
C GLY A 51 1.64 -6.03 14.18
N MET A 52 0.42 -5.50 14.31
CA MET A 52 -0.70 -6.22 14.92
C MET A 52 -1.09 -7.46 14.11
N PHE A 53 -1.17 -7.37 12.79
CA PHE A 53 -1.45 -8.53 11.92
C PHE A 53 -0.37 -9.60 12.02
N SER A 54 0.90 -9.20 12.19
CA SER A 54 2.01 -10.15 12.34
C SER A 54 1.87 -10.95 13.63
N VAL A 55 1.60 -10.28 14.76
CA VAL A 55 1.38 -10.93 16.05
C VAL A 55 0.13 -11.80 16.01
N ALA A 56 -0.98 -11.28 15.47
CA ALA A 56 -2.22 -12.04 15.32
C ALA A 56 -2.03 -13.30 14.45
N GLY A 57 -1.30 -13.19 13.35
CA GLY A 57 -0.96 -14.31 12.48
C GLY A 57 -0.12 -15.37 13.20
N LEU A 58 0.86 -14.96 13.98
CA LEU A 58 1.68 -15.89 14.77
C LEU A 58 0.86 -16.61 15.86
N LEU A 59 0.01 -15.87 16.58
CA LEU A 59 -0.91 -16.45 17.57
C LEU A 59 -1.89 -17.43 16.91
N ALA A 60 -2.46 -17.08 15.76
CA ALA A 60 -3.34 -17.96 15.00
C ALA A 60 -2.61 -19.23 14.52
N PHE A 61 -1.35 -19.10 14.10
CA PHE A 61 -0.52 -20.25 13.73
C PHE A 61 -0.30 -21.21 14.91
N PHE A 62 0.06 -20.70 16.08
CA PHE A 62 0.23 -21.54 17.28
C PHE A 62 -1.09 -22.14 17.76
N ALA A 63 -2.19 -21.38 17.70
CA ALA A 63 -3.53 -21.90 18.02
C ALA A 63 -3.92 -23.05 17.09
N LEU A 64 -3.66 -22.91 15.77
CA LEU A 64 -3.90 -23.98 14.80
C LEU A 64 -3.03 -25.20 15.10
N ALA A 65 -1.74 -25.02 15.39
CA ALA A 65 -0.84 -26.12 15.76
C ALA A 65 -1.31 -26.86 17.02
N ALA A 66 -1.81 -26.12 18.03
CA ALA A 66 -2.41 -26.69 19.22
C ALA A 66 -3.68 -27.50 18.89
N LEU A 67 -4.57 -26.97 18.04
CA LEU A 67 -5.78 -27.69 17.60
C LEU A 67 -5.46 -28.96 16.83
N VAL A 68 -4.46 -28.93 15.94
CA VAL A 68 -3.96 -30.12 15.23
C VAL A 68 -3.45 -31.15 16.23
N THR A 69 -2.67 -30.71 17.22
CA THR A 69 -2.17 -31.59 18.30
C THR A 69 -3.32 -32.19 19.10
N THR A 70 -4.32 -31.39 19.48
CA THR A 70 -5.54 -31.86 20.17
C THR A 70 -6.29 -32.90 19.34
N ALA A 71 -6.44 -32.68 18.02
CA ALA A 71 -7.09 -33.64 17.14
C ALA A 71 -6.32 -34.97 17.08
N ILE A 72 -4.99 -34.91 16.96
CA ILE A 72 -4.14 -36.11 16.96
C ILE A 72 -4.25 -36.86 18.28
N LEU A 73 -4.09 -36.17 19.42
CA LEU A 73 -4.16 -36.80 20.74
C LEU A 73 -5.54 -37.37 21.03
N GLY A 74 -6.61 -36.66 20.64
CA GLY A 74 -7.98 -37.16 20.77
C GLY A 74 -8.20 -38.42 19.96
N LEU A 75 -7.74 -38.45 18.71
CA LEU A 75 -7.87 -39.63 17.85
C LEU A 75 -6.96 -40.78 18.32
N ALA A 76 -5.80 -40.47 18.91
CA ALA A 76 -4.89 -41.45 19.49
C ALA A 76 -5.47 -42.19 20.72
N THR A 77 -6.63 -41.76 21.25
CA THR A 77 -7.35 -42.53 22.28
C THR A 77 -8.06 -43.76 21.74
N ILE A 78 -8.29 -43.83 20.41
CA ILE A 78 -9.01 -44.92 19.75
C ILE A 78 -8.17 -45.65 18.68
N VAL A 79 -7.07 -45.05 18.21
CA VAL A 79 -6.12 -45.67 17.26
C VAL A 79 -4.68 -45.39 17.68
N ASP A 80 -3.70 -46.08 17.10
CA ASP A 80 -2.28 -45.79 17.36
C ASP A 80 -1.91 -44.34 17.03
N ALA A 81 -1.03 -43.75 17.85
CA ALA A 81 -0.65 -42.34 17.73
C ALA A 81 -0.06 -41.98 16.35
N TRP A 82 0.71 -42.89 15.73
CA TRP A 82 1.27 -42.67 14.39
C TRP A 82 0.18 -42.64 13.32
N LEU A 83 -0.85 -43.48 13.45
CA LEU A 83 -1.98 -43.54 12.53
C LEU A 83 -2.90 -42.33 12.71
N ALA A 84 -3.13 -41.90 13.96
CA ALA A 84 -3.85 -40.67 14.26
C ALA A 84 -3.21 -39.44 13.58
N ALA A 85 -1.88 -39.31 13.71
CA ALA A 85 -1.13 -38.24 13.05
C ALA A 85 -1.27 -38.27 11.52
N LEU A 86 -1.18 -39.46 10.91
CA LEU A 86 -1.37 -39.61 9.46
C LEU A 86 -2.78 -39.23 8.99
N ILE A 87 -3.82 -39.67 9.71
CA ILE A 87 -5.20 -39.34 9.36
C ILE A 87 -5.41 -37.83 9.37
N VAL A 88 -4.99 -37.15 10.45
CA VAL A 88 -5.11 -35.69 10.56
C VAL A 88 -4.30 -34.99 9.46
N ALA A 89 -3.09 -35.46 9.16
CA ALA A 89 -2.26 -34.90 8.09
C ALA A 89 -2.94 -35.01 6.71
N VAL A 90 -3.54 -36.16 6.38
CA VAL A 90 -4.25 -36.36 5.11
C VAL A 90 -5.45 -35.43 5.00
N VAL A 91 -6.23 -35.27 6.08
CA VAL A 91 -7.37 -34.34 6.11
C VAL A 91 -6.92 -32.90 5.88
N LEU A 92 -5.85 -32.45 6.56
CA LEU A 92 -5.31 -31.11 6.38
C LEU A 92 -4.76 -30.89 4.96
N LEU A 93 -4.08 -31.87 4.38
CA LEU A 93 -3.59 -31.80 3.00
C LEU A 93 -4.74 -31.71 1.99
N ALA A 94 -5.83 -32.45 2.20
CA ALA A 94 -7.02 -32.36 1.37
C ALA A 94 -7.65 -30.96 1.44
N LEU A 95 -7.81 -30.40 2.65
CA LEU A 95 -8.29 -29.04 2.84
C LEU A 95 -7.37 -28.00 2.20
N ALA A 96 -6.06 -28.14 2.39
CA ALA A 96 -5.06 -27.26 1.79
C ALA A 96 -5.09 -27.33 0.25
N ALA A 97 -5.27 -28.52 -0.32
CA ALA A 97 -5.44 -28.68 -1.76
C ALA A 97 -6.71 -27.96 -2.26
N VAL A 98 -7.85 -28.11 -1.59
CA VAL A 98 -9.10 -27.41 -1.96
C VAL A 98 -8.92 -25.90 -1.91
N VAL A 99 -8.42 -25.37 -0.78
CA VAL A 99 -8.20 -23.92 -0.61
C VAL A 99 -7.16 -23.41 -1.60
N GLY A 100 -6.07 -24.14 -1.83
CA GLY A 100 -5.03 -23.78 -2.80
C GLY A 100 -5.55 -23.75 -4.23
N LEU A 101 -6.38 -24.73 -4.63
CA LEU A 101 -7.01 -24.76 -5.94
C LEU A 101 -8.07 -23.64 -6.11
N MET A 102 -8.77 -23.24 -5.05
CA MET A 102 -9.66 -22.07 -5.11
C MET A 102 -8.86 -20.77 -5.23
N GLY A 103 -7.77 -20.66 -4.46
CA GLY A 103 -6.86 -19.52 -4.48
C GLY A 103 -6.20 -19.31 -5.84
N LYS A 104 -5.69 -20.38 -6.46
CA LYS A 104 -5.08 -20.29 -7.81
C LYS A 104 -6.08 -19.75 -8.84
N ASN A 105 -7.36 -20.14 -8.75
CA ASN A 105 -8.38 -19.72 -9.71
C ASN A 105 -8.68 -18.23 -9.54
N LYS A 106 -8.75 -17.75 -8.29
CA LYS A 106 -8.95 -16.32 -7.99
C LYS A 106 -7.77 -15.46 -8.43
N VAL A 107 -6.54 -15.94 -8.24
CA VAL A 107 -5.33 -15.26 -8.74
C VAL A 107 -5.31 -15.25 -10.27
N ALA A 108 -5.67 -16.36 -10.91
CA ALA A 108 -5.76 -16.45 -12.37
C ALA A 108 -6.81 -15.48 -12.94
N GLU A 109 -7.98 -15.37 -12.31
CA GLU A 109 -9.04 -14.41 -12.69
C GLU A 109 -8.59 -12.94 -12.52
N ALA A 110 -7.72 -12.65 -11.56
CA ALA A 110 -7.20 -11.30 -11.32
C ALA A 110 -6.04 -10.90 -12.25
N THR A 111 -5.67 -11.75 -13.21
CA THR A 111 -4.56 -11.52 -14.14
C THR A 111 -5.10 -11.21 -15.55
N PRO A 112 -4.65 -10.12 -16.23
CA PRO A 112 -3.47 -9.32 -15.91
C PRO A 112 -3.77 -8.19 -14.93
N ALA A 113 -2.92 -8.06 -13.90
CA ALA A 113 -2.94 -6.96 -12.94
C ALA A 113 -2.67 -5.58 -13.57
N VAL A 114 -2.22 -5.56 -14.83
CA VAL A 114 -1.96 -4.34 -15.57
C VAL A 114 -3.22 -3.97 -16.35
N PRO A 115 -3.76 -2.74 -16.19
CA PRO A 115 -4.93 -2.31 -16.95
C PRO A 115 -4.60 -2.37 -18.45
N ALA A 116 -5.25 -3.29 -19.17
CA ALA A 116 -4.98 -3.50 -20.60
C ALA A 116 -5.12 -2.18 -21.40
N ARG A 117 -6.03 -1.31 -20.97
CA ARG A 117 -6.26 0.03 -21.54
C ARG A 117 -5.09 1.00 -21.28
N ALA A 118 -4.46 0.96 -20.10
CA ALA A 118 -3.31 1.81 -19.79
C ALA A 118 -2.08 1.41 -20.62
N ILE A 119 -1.88 0.11 -20.86
CA ILE A 119 -0.83 -0.37 -21.76
C ILE A 119 -1.12 0.06 -23.21
N GLN A 120 -2.38 0.00 -23.66
CA GLN A 120 -2.75 0.43 -25.01
C GLN A 120 -2.52 1.93 -25.22
N GLY A 121 -2.94 2.79 -24.29
CA GLY A 121 -2.71 4.24 -24.38
C GLY A 121 -1.21 4.59 -24.50
N ILE A 122 -0.35 3.96 -23.69
CA ILE A 122 1.10 4.17 -23.77
C ILE A 122 1.66 3.71 -25.14
N LYS A 123 1.13 2.61 -25.71
CA LYS A 123 1.55 2.14 -27.03
C LYS A 123 1.14 3.10 -28.15
N ASP A 124 -0.07 3.66 -28.07
CA ASP A 124 -0.60 4.61 -29.05
C ASP A 124 0.16 5.95 -28.98
N ASP A 125 0.48 6.42 -27.78
CA ASP A 125 1.29 7.62 -27.55
C ASP A 125 2.71 7.45 -28.12
N VAL A 126 3.35 6.29 -27.88
CA VAL A 126 4.67 5.97 -28.44
C VAL A 126 4.64 5.85 -29.97
N ALA A 127 3.58 5.27 -30.54
CA ALA A 127 3.41 5.17 -31.98
C ALA A 127 3.29 6.55 -32.64
N THR A 128 2.56 7.47 -31.99
CA THR A 128 2.38 8.86 -32.45
C THR A 128 3.71 9.63 -32.45
N VAL A 129 4.49 9.53 -31.36
CA VAL A 129 5.80 10.19 -31.26
C VAL A 129 6.81 9.60 -32.27
N LYS A 130 6.79 8.27 -32.49
CA LYS A 130 7.68 7.61 -33.45
C LYS A 130 7.31 7.90 -34.91
N GLY A 131 6.02 8.09 -35.21
CA GLY A 131 5.53 8.49 -36.53
C GLY A 131 5.88 9.94 -36.88
N ALA A 132 5.86 10.83 -35.88
CA ALA A 132 6.20 12.25 -36.06
C ALA A 132 7.67 12.52 -36.38
N HIS A 133 8.56 11.54 -36.24
CA HIS A 133 10.01 11.71 -36.50
C HIS A 133 10.47 11.18 -37.87
N ARG A 134 9.54 10.70 -38.72
CA ARG A 134 9.81 10.15 -40.06
C ARG A 134 9.19 10.95 -41.21
N GLY A 135 8.59 12.11 -40.92
CA GLY A 135 8.01 13.04 -41.91
C GLY A 135 8.82 14.32 -42.03
#